data_AF-A0ABD7VSA1-F1
#
_entry.id   AF-A0ABD7VSA1-F1
#
_cell.length_a   1.000
_cell.length_b   1.000
_cell.length_c   1.000
_cell.angle_alpha   90.00
_cell.angle_beta   90.00
_cell.angle_gamma   90.00
#
_symmetry.space_group_name_H-M   'P 1'
#
loop_
_entity.id
_entity.type
_entity.pdbx_description
1 polymer ?
#
loop_
_entity_poly.entity_id
_entity_poly.type
_entity_poly.pdbx_seq_one_letter_code
_entity_poly.pdbx_strand_id
1 'polypeptide(L)'
;MIPNIVRGSDPAGLVRYLFGKGRRNEHTDQHLVCASGDMFPSFDMDGRPAASYAEIGRRFDRRYRVRERKDDPFPPDMRGKNNPEREHGRKRVWHCSLAIKAGQGILTDQEWEAVIRDYLTRMNIIDGDDEGWEALDGKARSRLVTAVAASTMPRQYVGRIVEACAKASHSEDEFIRRARREGFSIDPRLRKGTAKDSFTDPGQVVGYRITWHSTDGWMERFNAFELGDDMRLKRLRDDWADDARSRSLAVQEWRAAMENRPPFLDDGRERNPENLSTHDMERLVSEAFAIAANLNNAADDDEYRAAMREGLHTFDMLRERYGLTQDGLWITATDMNESPIPAHVGKI
;
A
#
# COMPACT_ATOMS: atom_id res chain seq x y z
N MET A 1 -2.41 -9.95 3.53
CA MET A 1 -1.79 -10.18 4.85
C MET A 1 -1.85 -8.88 5.63
N ILE A 2 -1.97 -8.88 6.96
CA ILE A 2 -1.97 -7.62 7.73
C ILE A 2 -0.78 -7.60 8.72
N PRO A 3 0.38 -7.06 8.31
CA PRO A 3 1.49 -6.68 9.18
C PRO A 3 1.11 -5.63 10.22
N ASN A 4 1.27 -5.94 11.51
CA ASN A 4 1.30 -4.94 12.59
C ASN A 4 2.72 -4.82 13.14
N ILE A 5 3.32 -3.63 13.01
CA ILE A 5 4.71 -3.38 13.39
C ILE A 5 4.77 -2.64 14.72
N VAL A 6 5.41 -3.28 15.71
CA VAL A 6 5.74 -2.69 17.01
C VAL A 6 7.26 -2.73 17.19
N ARG A 7 7.83 -1.71 17.85
CA ARG A 7 9.26 -1.69 18.19
C ARG A 7 9.48 -1.62 19.69
N GLY A 8 10.59 -2.19 20.17
CA GLY A 8 10.95 -2.19 21.58
C GLY A 8 12.41 -2.53 21.88
N SER A 9 12.68 -2.86 23.14
CA SER A 9 14.04 -3.04 23.68
C SER A 9 14.22 -4.29 24.54
N ASP A 10 13.17 -5.11 24.71
CA ASP A 10 13.19 -6.30 25.58
C ASP A 10 12.91 -7.59 24.77
N PRO A 11 13.96 -8.21 24.19
CA PRO A 11 13.83 -9.48 23.48
C PRO A 11 13.28 -10.60 24.36
N ALA A 12 13.69 -10.69 25.62
CA ALA A 12 13.23 -11.75 26.53
C ALA A 12 11.73 -11.57 26.87
N GLY A 13 11.30 -10.33 27.06
CA GLY A 13 9.89 -9.97 27.19
C GLY A 13 9.07 -10.30 25.95
N LEU A 14 9.61 -10.05 24.75
CA LEU A 14 8.96 -10.44 23.49
C LEU A 14 8.81 -11.95 23.37
N VAL A 15 9.88 -12.73 23.62
CA VAL A 15 9.80 -14.20 23.57
C VAL A 15 8.80 -14.73 24.60
N ARG A 16 8.78 -14.15 25.81
CA ARG A 16 7.78 -14.48 26.84
C ARG A 16 6.36 -14.12 26.42
N TYR A 17 6.18 -13.03 25.67
CA TYR A 17 4.87 -12.67 25.12
C TYR A 17 4.41 -13.70 24.08
N LEU A 18 5.30 -14.13 23.18
CA LEU A 18 4.98 -15.06 22.09
C LEU A 18 4.73 -16.51 22.56
N PHE A 19 5.54 -16.98 23.52
CA PHE A 19 5.54 -18.39 23.96
C PHE A 19 5.04 -18.62 25.39
N GLY A 20 4.79 -17.55 26.14
CA GLY A 20 4.43 -17.63 27.55
C GLY A 20 2.94 -17.84 27.77
N LYS A 21 2.58 -18.13 29.02
CA LYS A 21 1.18 -18.14 29.46
C LYS A 21 0.59 -16.74 29.21
N GLY A 22 -0.37 -16.66 28.29
CA GLY A 22 -0.94 -15.41 27.81
C GLY A 22 -1.45 -14.53 28.94
N ARG A 23 -1.32 -13.21 28.78
CA ARG A 23 -2.00 -12.21 29.63
C ARG A 23 -3.14 -11.50 28.88
N ARG A 24 -3.12 -11.53 27.55
CA ARG A 24 -4.11 -11.10 26.54
C ARG A 24 -3.78 -11.83 25.22
N ASN A 25 -4.79 -12.14 24.39
CA ASN A 25 -4.65 -12.87 23.11
C ASN A 25 -3.94 -14.23 23.26
N GLU A 26 -4.59 -15.20 23.92
CA GLU A 26 -4.04 -16.54 24.08
C GLU A 26 -3.81 -17.19 22.71
N HIS A 27 -2.53 -17.28 22.32
CA HIS A 27 -2.14 -17.98 21.11
C HIS A 27 -2.25 -19.49 21.36
N THR A 28 -3.00 -20.19 20.52
CA THR A 28 -3.01 -21.65 20.47
C THR A 28 -1.98 -22.12 19.45
N ASP A 29 -1.27 -23.21 19.77
CA ASP A 29 -0.25 -23.80 18.90
C ASP A 29 0.96 -22.90 18.55
N GLN A 30 1.53 -22.24 19.56
CA GLN A 30 2.73 -21.40 19.41
C GLN A 30 4.00 -22.24 19.10
N HIS A 31 4.50 -22.20 17.88
CA HIS A 31 5.76 -22.86 17.53
C HIS A 31 6.62 -21.97 16.63
N LEU A 32 7.91 -22.28 16.58
CA LEU A 32 8.86 -21.66 15.68
C LEU A 32 8.74 -22.31 14.29
N VAL A 33 8.35 -21.52 13.28
CA VAL A 33 8.34 -21.95 11.87
C VAL A 33 9.73 -21.85 11.25
N CYS A 34 10.37 -20.68 11.35
CA CYS A 34 11.70 -20.46 10.80
C CYS A 34 12.47 -19.41 11.62
N ALA A 35 13.80 -19.54 11.68
CA ALA A 35 14.68 -18.56 12.31
C ALA A 35 16.07 -18.55 11.66
N SER A 36 16.91 -17.60 12.05
CA SER A 36 18.33 -17.63 11.71
C SER A 36 18.99 -18.88 12.29
N GLY A 37 19.99 -19.42 11.58
CA GLY A 37 20.66 -20.68 11.93
C GLY A 37 21.18 -20.73 13.37
N ASP A 38 21.62 -19.60 13.90
CA ASP A 38 22.11 -19.46 15.26
C ASP A 38 21.00 -19.57 16.32
N MET A 39 19.72 -19.39 15.99
CA MET A 39 18.60 -19.50 16.95
C MET A 39 18.11 -20.93 17.17
N PHE A 40 18.26 -21.83 16.18
CA PHE A 40 17.73 -23.20 16.23
C PHE A 40 18.07 -23.99 17.50
N PRO A 41 19.30 -23.94 18.07
CA PRO A 41 19.60 -24.68 19.29
C PRO A 41 18.84 -24.23 20.55
N SER A 42 18.00 -23.19 20.47
CA SER A 42 17.17 -22.71 21.58
C SER A 42 15.73 -23.25 21.53
N PHE A 43 15.41 -24.03 20.49
CA PHE A 43 14.10 -24.59 20.23
C PHE A 43 14.23 -26.10 19.99
N ASP A 44 13.18 -26.86 20.31
CA ASP A 44 13.10 -28.28 20.00
C ASP A 44 12.59 -28.54 18.57
N MET A 45 12.43 -29.82 18.23
CA MET A 45 11.98 -30.26 16.92
C MET A 45 10.53 -29.85 16.59
N ASP A 46 9.73 -29.56 17.61
CA ASP A 46 8.34 -29.10 17.48
C ASP A 46 8.27 -27.55 17.52
N GLY A 47 9.42 -26.88 17.42
CA GLY A 47 9.53 -25.43 17.45
C GLY A 47 9.20 -24.79 18.80
N ARG A 48 9.14 -25.55 19.89
CA ARG A 48 8.90 -25.02 21.23
C ARG A 48 10.21 -24.57 21.88
N PRO A 49 10.18 -23.59 22.79
CA PRO A 49 11.36 -23.15 23.53
C PRO A 49 11.99 -24.30 24.33
N ALA A 50 13.21 -24.70 23.94
CA ALA A 50 14.03 -25.67 24.67
C ALA A 50 14.98 -25.00 25.69
N ALA A 51 15.12 -23.67 25.62
CA ALA A 51 15.88 -22.84 26.54
C ALA A 51 15.00 -21.84 27.28
N SER A 52 15.52 -21.27 28.37
CA SER A 52 14.80 -20.21 29.10
C SER A 52 14.56 -18.98 28.22
N TYR A 53 13.45 -18.25 28.41
CA TYR A 53 13.18 -17.03 27.64
C TYR A 53 14.29 -15.97 27.78
N ALA A 54 14.98 -15.93 28.93
CA ALA A 54 16.12 -15.05 29.14
C ALA A 54 17.31 -15.45 28.25
N GLU A 55 17.54 -16.75 28.07
CA GLU A 55 18.60 -17.27 27.20
C GLU A 55 18.30 -17.06 25.72
N ILE A 56 17.07 -17.33 25.30
CA ILE A 56 16.60 -17.04 23.94
C ILE A 56 16.73 -15.54 23.66
N GLY A 57 16.30 -14.68 24.60
CA GLY A 57 16.44 -13.24 24.49
C GLY A 57 17.90 -12.78 24.38
N ARG A 58 18.83 -13.35 25.16
CA ARG A 58 20.27 -13.07 25.04
C ARG A 58 20.82 -13.44 23.66
N ARG A 59 20.38 -14.58 23.11
CA ARG A 59 20.82 -15.06 21.80
C ARG A 59 20.28 -14.19 20.67
N PHE A 60 18.99 -13.82 20.73
CA PHE A 60 18.35 -12.88 19.82
C PHE A 60 19.09 -11.53 19.79
N ASP A 61 19.49 -11.01 20.95
CA ASP A 61 20.18 -9.72 21.08
C ASP A 61 21.68 -9.79 20.78
N ARG A 62 22.25 -10.99 20.54
CA ARG A 62 23.70 -11.22 20.49
C ARG A 62 24.39 -10.35 19.45
N ARG A 63 23.85 -10.28 18.22
CA ARG A 63 24.45 -9.48 17.13
C ARG A 63 24.48 -7.99 17.48
N TYR A 64 23.40 -7.49 18.08
CA TYR A 64 23.36 -6.12 18.60
C TYR A 64 24.44 -5.89 19.67
N ARG A 65 24.57 -6.79 20.65
CA ARG A 65 25.58 -6.69 21.73
C ARG A 65 27.03 -6.81 21.25
N VAL A 66 27.27 -7.49 20.12
CA VAL A 66 28.60 -7.54 19.49
C VAL A 66 28.94 -6.20 18.86
N ARG A 67 27.98 -5.57 18.16
CA ARG A 67 28.16 -4.25 17.55
C ARG A 67 28.25 -3.12 18.58
N GLU A 68 27.41 -3.16 19.62
CA GLU A 68 27.46 -2.23 20.76
C GLU A 68 28.86 -2.21 21.40
N ARG A 69 29.48 -3.38 21.58
CA ARG A 69 30.86 -3.50 22.11
C ARG A 69 31.95 -2.99 21.18
N LYS A 70 31.65 -2.82 19.89
CA LYS A 70 32.58 -2.28 18.89
C LYS A 70 32.37 -0.77 18.66
N ASP A 71 31.58 -0.11 19.52
CA ASP A 71 31.17 1.29 19.36
C ASP A 71 30.52 1.58 18.00
N ASP A 72 29.87 0.57 17.40
CA ASP A 72 29.18 0.63 16.10
C ASP A 72 27.64 0.44 16.28
N PRO A 73 26.93 1.37 16.93
CA PRO A 73 25.50 1.20 17.24
C PRO A 73 24.59 1.45 16.01
N PHE A 74 23.57 0.60 15.84
CA PHE A 74 22.58 0.68 14.74
C PHE A 74 21.14 0.54 15.23
N PRO A 75 20.15 1.18 14.58
CA PRO A 75 20.14 2.55 14.07
C PRO A 75 19.92 3.55 15.23
N PRO A 76 20.19 4.85 15.06
CA PRO A 76 19.75 5.85 16.03
C PRO A 76 18.24 5.74 16.24
N ASP A 77 17.82 5.59 17.49
CA ASP A 77 16.41 5.64 17.85
C ASP A 77 15.76 6.96 17.43
N MET A 78 14.43 6.99 17.36
CA MET A 78 13.70 8.24 17.12
C MET A 78 14.19 9.32 18.09
N ARG A 79 14.67 10.45 17.54
CA ARG A 79 14.93 11.68 18.29
C ARG A 79 13.61 12.24 18.79
N GLY A 80 13.60 12.83 19.99
CA GLY A 80 12.43 13.55 20.53
C GLY A 80 12.03 13.10 21.93
N LYS A 81 10.80 13.44 22.32
CA LYS A 81 10.29 13.36 23.71
C LYS A 81 10.40 11.96 24.36
N ASN A 82 10.41 10.90 23.56
CA ASN A 82 10.44 9.51 24.02
C ASN A 82 11.87 8.92 24.13
N ASN A 83 12.90 9.68 23.74
CA ASN A 83 14.31 9.35 23.94
C ASN A 83 15.16 10.64 24.10
N PRO A 84 14.93 11.43 25.16
CA PRO A 84 15.60 12.72 25.34
C PRO A 84 17.12 12.59 25.49
N GLU A 85 17.57 11.48 26.07
CA GLU A 85 18.98 11.16 26.34
C GLU A 85 19.71 10.55 25.13
N ARG A 86 18.99 10.33 24.02
CA ARG A 86 19.54 9.74 22.78
C ARG A 86 20.23 8.39 23.02
N GLU A 87 19.72 7.62 23.98
CA GLU A 87 20.19 6.26 24.23
C GLU A 87 20.04 5.42 22.96
N HIS A 88 21.05 4.61 22.65
CA HIS A 88 21.00 3.69 21.53
C HIS A 88 20.25 2.39 21.91
N GLY A 89 19.47 1.85 20.96
CA GLY A 89 18.88 0.52 21.05
C GLY A 89 17.54 0.41 21.78
N ARG A 90 16.85 1.50 22.06
CA ARG A 90 15.49 1.52 22.65
C ARG A 90 14.41 0.94 21.72
N LYS A 91 14.63 0.92 20.41
CA LYS A 91 13.74 0.35 19.39
C LYS A 91 14.43 -0.68 18.49
N ARG A 92 15.51 -1.31 19.00
CA ARG A 92 16.29 -2.32 18.25
C ARG A 92 15.51 -3.61 17.96
N VAL A 93 14.51 -3.92 18.79
CA VAL A 93 13.60 -5.03 18.53
C VAL A 93 12.51 -4.54 17.59
N TRP A 94 12.40 -5.19 16.43
CA TRP A 94 11.32 -4.98 15.47
C TRP A 94 10.43 -6.22 15.48
N HIS A 95 9.15 -6.05 15.82
CA HIS A 95 8.17 -7.12 15.87
C HIS A 95 7.09 -6.82 14.83
N CYS A 96 6.98 -7.70 13.84
CA CYS A 96 5.97 -7.62 12.77
C CYS A 96 5.05 -8.83 12.86
N SER A 97 3.80 -8.61 13.26
CA SER A 97 2.80 -9.67 13.33
C SER A 97 2.12 -9.81 11.97
N LEU A 98 2.20 -10.97 11.35
CA LEU A 98 1.50 -11.30 10.10
C LEU A 98 0.30 -12.20 10.40
N ALA A 99 -0.80 -11.98 9.68
CA ALA A 99 -2.02 -12.77 9.83
C ALA A 99 -2.70 -13.00 8.46
N ILE A 100 -3.28 -14.19 8.33
CA ILE A 100 -4.23 -14.56 7.28
C ILE A 100 -5.66 -14.30 7.75
N LYS A 101 -6.61 -14.20 6.81
CA LYS A 101 -8.02 -13.98 7.16
C LYS A 101 -8.65 -15.25 7.73
N ALA A 102 -9.59 -15.06 8.65
CA ALA A 102 -10.48 -16.13 9.10
C ALA A 102 -11.22 -16.72 7.88
N GLY A 103 -11.05 -18.02 7.62
CA GLY A 103 -11.65 -18.73 6.49
C GLY A 103 -10.69 -19.14 5.37
N GLN A 104 -9.43 -18.70 5.38
CA GLN A 104 -8.42 -19.10 4.37
C GLN A 104 -7.78 -20.48 4.64
N GLY A 105 -8.31 -21.26 5.59
CA GLY A 105 -7.69 -22.49 6.06
C GLY A 105 -6.48 -22.25 6.96
N ILE A 106 -5.93 -23.32 7.52
CA ILE A 106 -4.68 -23.30 8.29
C ILE A 106 -3.55 -23.52 7.29
N LEU A 107 -2.60 -22.59 7.23
CA LEU A 107 -1.38 -22.78 6.44
C LEU A 107 -0.41 -23.71 7.16
N THR A 108 0.29 -24.53 6.39
CA THR A 108 1.41 -25.34 6.86
C THR A 108 2.63 -24.49 7.20
N ASP A 109 3.55 -25.04 7.98
CA ASP A 109 4.81 -24.36 8.34
C ASP A 109 5.63 -23.98 7.11
N GLN A 110 5.61 -24.81 6.05
CA GLN A 110 6.31 -24.52 4.79
C GLN A 110 5.69 -23.33 4.05
N GLU A 111 4.35 -23.23 4.03
CA GLU A 111 3.65 -22.09 3.45
C GLU A 111 3.89 -20.81 4.27
N TRP A 112 3.91 -20.92 5.60
CA TRP A 112 4.29 -19.81 6.48
C TRP A 112 5.74 -19.38 6.27
N GLU A 113 6.68 -20.31 6.10
CA GLU A 113 8.08 -20.01 5.80
C GLU A 113 8.19 -19.28 4.45
N ALA A 114 7.51 -19.76 3.41
CA ALA A 114 7.51 -19.12 2.09
C ALA A 114 7.00 -17.67 2.16
N VAL A 115 5.91 -17.44 2.90
CA VAL A 115 5.37 -16.11 3.18
C VAL A 115 6.38 -15.22 3.91
N ILE A 116 7.03 -15.74 4.95
CA ILE A 116 8.00 -14.96 5.74
C ILE A 116 9.20 -14.60 4.87
N ARG A 117 9.71 -15.54 4.07
CA ARG A 117 10.82 -15.31 3.15
C ARG A 117 10.48 -14.26 2.10
N ASP A 118 9.34 -14.38 1.41
CA ASP A 118 8.88 -13.38 0.43
C ASP A 118 8.78 -11.99 1.07
N TYR A 119 8.17 -11.88 2.25
CA TYR A 119 8.06 -10.61 2.95
C TYR A 119 9.43 -10.02 3.32
N LEU A 120 10.35 -10.82 3.88
CA LEU A 120 11.69 -10.36 4.27
C LEU A 120 12.55 -9.98 3.05
N THR A 121 12.44 -10.71 1.94
CA THR A 121 13.13 -10.39 0.67
C THR A 121 12.60 -9.07 0.08
N ARG A 122 11.27 -8.87 0.03
CA ARG A 122 10.69 -7.57 -0.41
C ARG A 122 11.10 -6.40 0.48
N MET A 123 11.30 -6.66 1.77
CA MET A 123 11.83 -5.69 2.73
C MET A 123 13.36 -5.54 2.63
N ASN A 124 14.01 -6.30 1.74
CA ASN A 124 15.46 -6.33 1.54
C ASN A 124 16.26 -6.66 2.81
N ILE A 125 15.65 -7.42 3.73
CA ILE A 125 16.26 -7.83 5.01
C ILE A 125 17.11 -9.09 4.82
N ILE A 126 16.70 -9.97 3.91
CA ILE A 126 17.42 -11.17 3.48
C ILE A 126 17.65 -11.07 1.98
N ASP A 127 18.69 -11.74 1.49
CA ASP A 127 19.22 -11.61 0.12
C ASP A 127 18.11 -11.51 -0.95
N GLY A 128 18.01 -10.32 -1.53
CA GLY A 128 17.47 -10.04 -2.85
C GLY A 128 18.58 -9.38 -3.67
N ASP A 129 18.40 -9.23 -4.98
CA ASP A 129 19.44 -8.78 -5.92
C ASP A 129 19.92 -7.30 -5.72
N ASP A 130 19.49 -6.63 -4.64
CA ASP A 130 19.73 -5.23 -4.30
C ASP A 130 20.70 -5.05 -3.11
N GLU A 131 21.22 -3.82 -2.93
CA GLU A 131 22.00 -3.44 -1.75
C GLU A 131 21.19 -3.69 -0.45
N GLY A 132 21.56 -4.71 0.35
CA GLY A 132 20.80 -5.13 1.53
C GLY A 132 20.40 -4.01 2.50
N TRP A 133 19.37 -4.24 3.33
CA TRP A 133 18.73 -3.25 4.25
C TRP A 133 19.69 -2.30 5.00
N GLU A 134 20.89 -2.78 5.34
CA GLU A 134 21.93 -2.00 6.01
C GLU A 134 22.47 -0.83 5.18
N ALA A 135 22.53 -0.96 3.85
CA ALA A 135 23.00 0.06 2.92
C ALA A 135 21.98 1.20 2.71
N LEU A 136 20.69 0.94 2.95
CA LEU A 136 19.63 1.92 2.76
C LEU A 136 19.65 3.03 3.84
N ASP A 137 19.57 4.30 3.43
CA ASP A 137 19.36 5.41 4.36
C ASP A 137 17.94 5.39 5.00
N GLY A 138 17.70 6.24 6.00
CA GLY A 138 16.41 6.27 6.71
C GLY A 138 15.20 6.59 5.82
N LYS A 139 15.37 7.41 4.76
CA LYS A 139 14.30 7.81 3.84
C LYS A 139 14.04 6.70 2.83
N ALA A 140 15.09 6.06 2.32
CA ALA A 140 15.02 4.86 1.49
C ALA A 140 14.32 3.72 2.23
N ARG A 141 14.68 3.44 3.49
CA ARG A 141 13.97 2.47 4.33
C ARG A 141 12.49 2.81 4.50
N SER A 142 12.16 4.08 4.76
CA SER A 142 10.75 4.50 4.90
C SER A 142 9.96 4.31 3.60
N ARG A 143 10.57 4.61 2.44
CA ARG A 143 9.96 4.38 1.12
C ARG A 143 9.76 2.91 0.84
N LEU A 144 10.77 2.06 1.11
CA LEU A 144 10.67 0.61 0.93
C LEU A 144 9.58 0.01 1.81
N VAL A 145 9.55 0.36 3.11
CA VAL A 145 8.47 -0.05 4.03
C VAL A 145 7.11 0.35 3.47
N THR A 146 6.98 1.58 2.96
CA THR A 146 5.71 2.07 2.39
C THR A 146 5.34 1.33 1.09
N ALA A 147 6.31 0.97 0.25
CA ALA A 147 6.09 0.25 -0.99
C ALA A 147 5.69 -1.22 -0.73
N VAL A 148 6.39 -1.92 0.16
CA VAL A 148 6.03 -3.28 0.58
C VAL A 148 4.69 -3.27 1.31
N ALA A 149 4.45 -2.28 2.16
CA ALA A 149 3.15 -2.05 2.76
C ALA A 149 2.05 -1.89 1.72
N ALA A 150 2.29 -1.09 0.68
CA ALA A 150 1.33 -0.89 -0.40
C ALA A 150 1.03 -2.19 -1.16
N SER A 151 2.03 -3.04 -1.41
CA SER A 151 1.86 -4.28 -2.16
C SER A 151 1.39 -5.49 -1.33
N THR A 152 1.54 -5.44 0.00
CA THR A 152 1.18 -6.56 0.91
C THR A 152 0.04 -6.22 1.87
N MET A 153 -0.30 -4.93 2.03
CA MET A 153 -1.34 -4.39 2.93
C MET A 153 -2.38 -3.55 2.17
N PRO A 154 -3.41 -4.20 1.62
CA PRO A 154 -4.49 -3.52 0.91
C PRO A 154 -5.09 -2.32 1.66
N ARG A 155 -5.26 -2.41 2.98
CA ARG A 155 -5.81 -1.31 3.80
C ARG A 155 -4.95 -0.05 3.79
N GLN A 156 -3.63 -0.18 3.88
CA GLN A 156 -2.73 0.98 3.91
C GLN A 156 -2.58 1.59 2.51
N TYR A 157 -2.48 0.74 1.49
CA TYR A 157 -2.52 1.16 0.09
C TYR A 157 -3.79 1.95 -0.24
N VAL A 158 -4.96 1.35 0.02
CA VAL A 158 -6.27 1.97 -0.20
C VAL A 158 -6.40 3.24 0.64
N GLY A 159 -6.00 3.22 1.90
CA GLY A 159 -6.02 4.39 2.77
C GLY A 159 -5.23 5.57 2.22
N ARG A 160 -3.99 5.34 1.74
CA ARG A 160 -3.13 6.38 1.16
C ARG A 160 -3.77 7.00 -0.09
N ILE A 161 -4.32 6.18 -0.98
CA ILE A 161 -4.93 6.67 -2.21
C ILE A 161 -6.23 7.43 -1.89
N VAL A 162 -7.09 6.88 -1.04
CA VAL A 162 -8.34 7.55 -0.63
C VAL A 162 -8.05 8.88 0.05
N GLU A 163 -7.02 8.95 0.90
CA GLU A 163 -6.56 10.19 1.53
C GLU A 163 -6.06 11.20 0.49
N ALA A 164 -5.28 10.76 -0.50
CA ALA A 164 -4.81 11.63 -1.59
C ALA A 164 -5.98 12.15 -2.44
N CYS A 165 -6.94 11.30 -2.78
CA CYS A 165 -8.16 11.70 -3.48
C CYS A 165 -8.92 12.75 -2.68
N ALA A 166 -9.14 12.51 -1.38
CA ALA A 166 -9.88 13.42 -0.52
C ALA A 166 -9.21 14.80 -0.40
N LYS A 167 -7.89 14.84 -0.22
CA LYS A 167 -7.11 16.08 -0.15
C LYS A 167 -7.10 16.87 -1.45
N ALA A 168 -7.23 16.19 -2.59
CA ALA A 168 -7.24 16.81 -3.92
C ALA A 168 -8.65 17.24 -4.37
N SER A 169 -9.69 16.86 -3.63
CA SER A 169 -11.08 17.18 -3.95
C SER A 169 -11.52 18.46 -3.27
N HIS A 170 -12.27 19.29 -4.01
CA HIS A 170 -12.92 20.48 -3.48
C HIS A 170 -14.38 20.20 -3.06
N SER A 171 -14.95 19.10 -3.52
CA SER A 171 -16.34 18.70 -3.25
C SER A 171 -16.51 17.18 -3.15
N GLU A 172 -17.64 16.76 -2.58
CA GLU A 172 -17.96 15.34 -2.40
C GLU A 172 -18.09 14.59 -3.73
N ASP A 173 -18.64 15.22 -4.77
CA ASP A 173 -18.75 14.63 -6.10
C ASP A 173 -17.39 14.42 -6.77
N GLU A 174 -16.47 15.38 -6.63
CA GLU A 174 -15.09 15.24 -7.11
C GLU A 174 -14.37 14.09 -6.39
N PHE A 175 -14.56 13.94 -5.09
CA PHE A 175 -13.98 12.81 -4.33
C PHE A 175 -14.45 11.46 -4.85
N ILE A 176 -15.75 11.32 -5.10
CA ILE A 176 -16.31 10.08 -5.66
C ILE A 176 -15.68 9.79 -7.02
N ARG A 177 -15.60 10.78 -7.92
CA ARG A 177 -14.99 10.60 -9.25
C ARG A 177 -13.50 10.25 -9.16
N ARG A 178 -12.72 10.95 -8.33
CA ARG A 178 -11.29 10.64 -8.11
C ARG A 178 -11.09 9.23 -7.55
N ALA A 179 -11.86 8.82 -6.54
CA ALA A 179 -11.76 7.46 -5.99
C ALA A 179 -12.09 6.39 -7.04
N ARG A 180 -13.13 6.62 -7.86
CA ARG A 180 -13.51 5.71 -8.94
C ARG A 180 -12.47 5.64 -10.06
N ARG A 181 -11.80 6.76 -10.35
CA ARG A 181 -10.70 6.84 -11.32
C ARG A 181 -9.51 5.97 -10.94
N GLU A 182 -9.29 5.77 -9.65
CA GLU A 182 -8.27 4.85 -9.12
C GLU A 182 -8.67 3.36 -9.20
N GLY A 183 -9.85 3.06 -9.78
CA GLY A 183 -10.37 1.71 -9.92
C GLY A 183 -11.11 1.19 -8.70
N PHE A 184 -11.37 2.04 -7.69
CA PHE A 184 -12.19 1.66 -6.55
C PHE A 184 -13.67 1.68 -6.90
N SER A 185 -14.41 0.71 -6.38
CA SER A 185 -15.86 0.85 -6.22
C SER A 185 -16.12 1.57 -4.89
N ILE A 186 -16.91 2.63 -4.92
CA ILE A 186 -17.27 3.42 -3.74
C ILE A 186 -18.79 3.41 -3.55
N ASP A 187 -19.25 2.77 -2.49
CA ASP A 187 -20.69 2.62 -2.20
C ASP A 187 -21.12 3.56 -1.07
N PRO A 188 -22.25 4.27 -1.20
CA PRO A 188 -22.80 5.08 -0.12
C PRO A 188 -23.39 4.19 0.97
N ARG A 189 -23.23 4.61 2.22
CA ARG A 189 -24.01 4.11 3.35
C ARG A 189 -25.15 5.08 3.60
N LEU A 190 -26.37 4.67 3.27
CA LEU A 190 -27.56 5.50 3.44
C LEU A 190 -28.04 5.51 4.90
N ARG A 191 -28.62 6.64 5.30
CA ARG A 191 -29.33 6.81 6.57
C ARG A 191 -30.48 5.81 6.64
N LYS A 192 -30.77 5.29 7.83
CA LYS A 192 -31.93 4.41 8.06
C LYS A 192 -33.22 5.09 7.55
N GLY A 193 -34.01 4.36 6.76
CA GLY A 193 -35.25 4.84 6.15
C GLY A 193 -35.08 5.54 4.80
N THR A 194 -33.85 5.71 4.31
CA THR A 194 -33.58 6.21 2.95
C THR A 194 -33.36 5.04 2.00
N ALA A 195 -34.04 5.05 0.86
CA ALA A 195 -33.87 4.03 -0.18
C ALA A 195 -32.90 4.49 -1.28
N LYS A 196 -32.35 3.52 -2.02
CA LYS A 196 -31.35 3.73 -3.09
C LYS A 196 -31.85 4.66 -4.20
N ASP A 197 -33.14 4.61 -4.51
CA ASP A 197 -33.80 5.34 -5.58
C ASP A 197 -34.42 6.69 -5.12
N SER A 198 -34.49 6.95 -3.82
CA SER A 198 -35.27 8.08 -3.27
C SER A 198 -34.45 9.16 -2.57
N PHE A 199 -33.15 8.97 -2.36
CA PHE A 199 -32.32 10.00 -1.72
C PHE A 199 -32.06 11.18 -2.67
N THR A 200 -32.33 12.40 -2.22
CA THR A 200 -32.19 13.65 -2.98
C THR A 200 -31.20 14.61 -2.34
N ASP A 201 -30.64 14.24 -1.20
CA ASP A 201 -29.75 15.07 -0.40
C ASP A 201 -28.51 14.27 0.00
N PRO A 202 -27.28 14.81 -0.17
CA PRO A 202 -26.06 14.09 0.21
C PRO A 202 -26.00 13.83 1.72
N GLY A 203 -26.66 14.63 2.56
CA GLY A 203 -26.77 14.41 4.01
C GLY A 203 -27.55 13.15 4.41
N GLN A 204 -28.23 12.50 3.45
CA GLN A 204 -28.80 11.16 3.63
C GLN A 204 -27.74 10.06 3.48
N VAL A 205 -26.58 10.36 2.90
CA VAL A 205 -25.40 9.50 2.90
C VAL A 205 -24.61 9.78 4.19
N VAL A 206 -24.51 8.77 5.06
CA VAL A 206 -23.89 8.87 6.40
C VAL A 206 -22.47 8.31 6.45
N GLY A 207 -22.01 7.70 5.36
CA GLY A 207 -20.67 7.14 5.23
C GLY A 207 -20.51 6.48 3.88
N TYR A 208 -19.37 5.83 3.66
CA TYR A 208 -19.11 5.08 2.44
C TYR A 208 -18.28 3.83 2.72
N ARG A 209 -18.25 2.95 1.72
CA ARG A 209 -17.43 1.74 1.70
C ARG A 209 -16.65 1.69 0.39
N ILE A 210 -15.37 1.38 0.48
CA ILE A 210 -14.50 1.15 -0.67
C ILE A 210 -14.39 -0.35 -0.90
N THR A 211 -14.58 -0.78 -2.14
CA THR A 211 -14.22 -2.11 -2.63
C THR A 211 -12.99 -1.96 -3.52
N TRP A 212 -11.91 -2.63 -3.13
CA TRP A 212 -10.66 -2.69 -3.89
C TRP A 212 -10.46 -4.09 -4.47
N HIS A 213 -9.91 -4.12 -5.68
CA HIS A 213 -9.52 -5.34 -6.38
C HIS A 213 -8.00 -5.34 -6.59
N SER A 214 -7.37 -6.44 -6.19
CA SER A 214 -5.98 -6.72 -6.51
C SER A 214 -5.82 -7.17 -7.96
N THR A 215 -4.61 -7.08 -8.49
CA THR A 215 -4.27 -7.52 -9.86
C THR A 215 -4.47 -9.01 -10.08
N ASP A 216 -4.33 -9.82 -9.03
CA ASP A 216 -4.57 -11.26 -8.98
C ASP A 216 -6.02 -11.63 -8.60
N GLY A 217 -6.95 -10.66 -8.63
CA GLY A 217 -8.39 -10.89 -8.49
C GLY A 217 -8.93 -10.93 -7.07
N TRP A 218 -8.09 -10.70 -6.04
CA TRP A 218 -8.60 -10.57 -4.66
C TRP A 218 -9.47 -9.33 -4.51
N MET A 219 -10.60 -9.50 -3.82
CA MET A 219 -11.48 -8.40 -3.47
C MET A 219 -11.41 -8.15 -1.95
N GLU A 220 -11.25 -6.88 -1.58
CA GLU A 220 -11.35 -6.45 -0.19
C GLU A 220 -12.24 -5.22 -0.03
N ARG A 221 -12.96 -5.16 1.10
CA ARG A 221 -13.89 -4.08 1.40
C ARG A 221 -13.47 -3.37 2.67
N PHE A 222 -13.46 -2.05 2.63
CA PHE A 222 -13.09 -1.18 3.75
C PHE A 222 -14.21 -0.19 4.00
N ASN A 223 -14.65 -0.09 5.26
CA ASN A 223 -15.44 1.04 5.71
C ASN A 223 -14.54 2.25 5.90
N ALA A 224 -15.09 3.45 5.74
CA ALA A 224 -14.36 4.70 5.91
C ALA A 224 -13.56 4.78 7.23
N PHE A 225 -14.14 4.33 8.35
CA PHE A 225 -13.46 4.36 9.66
C PHE A 225 -12.24 3.42 9.78
N GLU A 226 -12.12 2.41 8.90
CA GLU A 226 -10.99 1.49 8.88
C GLU A 226 -9.78 2.08 8.12
N LEU A 227 -10.03 3.10 7.30
CA LEU A 227 -8.99 3.84 6.57
C LEU A 227 -8.38 4.97 7.41
N GLY A 228 -9.12 5.47 8.40
CA GLY A 228 -8.68 6.50 9.33
C GLY A 228 -9.86 7.33 9.84
N ASP A 229 -9.72 7.97 11.00
CA ASP A 229 -10.80 8.81 11.53
C ASP A 229 -11.08 10.05 10.65
N ASP A 230 -10.04 10.59 10.01
CA ASP A 230 -10.15 11.70 9.07
C ASP A 230 -10.85 11.30 7.76
N MET A 231 -10.87 10.00 7.45
CA MET A 231 -11.54 9.47 6.25
C MET A 231 -13.05 9.30 6.43
N ARG A 232 -13.61 9.58 7.62
CA ARG A 232 -15.06 9.52 7.81
C ARG A 232 -15.73 10.62 6.97
N LEU A 233 -16.77 10.26 6.22
CA LEU A 233 -17.49 11.21 5.34
C LEU A 233 -17.92 12.50 6.05
N LYS A 234 -18.32 12.39 7.33
CA LYS A 234 -18.66 13.57 8.15
C LYS A 234 -17.47 14.54 8.28
N ARG A 235 -16.25 14.03 8.48
CA ARG A 235 -15.02 14.84 8.61
C ARG A 235 -14.61 15.43 7.26
N LEU A 236 -14.63 14.62 6.21
CA LEU A 236 -14.28 15.09 4.87
C LEU A 236 -15.16 16.26 4.40
N ARG A 237 -16.46 16.22 4.71
CA ARG A 237 -17.40 17.30 4.42
C ARG A 237 -17.07 18.62 5.11
N ASP A 238 -16.31 18.62 6.20
CA ASP A 238 -15.93 19.85 6.90
C ASP A 238 -15.01 20.74 6.02
N ASP A 239 -14.27 20.13 5.07
CA ASP A 239 -13.30 20.81 4.21
C ASP A 239 -13.79 21.05 2.75
N TRP A 240 -15.00 20.59 2.43
CA TRP A 240 -15.53 20.59 1.05
C TRP A 240 -16.64 21.61 0.83
N ALA A 241 -16.82 22.03 -0.42
CA ALA A 241 -17.89 22.93 -0.83
C ALA A 241 -19.28 22.28 -0.63
N ASP A 242 -20.19 23.00 0.02
CA ASP A 242 -21.58 22.56 0.32
C ASP A 242 -22.65 23.45 -0.34
N ASP A 243 -22.36 23.97 -1.54
CA ASP A 243 -23.34 24.75 -2.31
C ASP A 243 -24.37 23.86 -3.03
N ALA A 244 -25.45 24.46 -3.53
CA ALA A 244 -26.55 23.70 -4.14
C ALA A 244 -26.11 22.85 -5.34
N ARG A 245 -25.11 23.31 -6.11
CA ARG A 245 -24.59 22.56 -7.27
C ARG A 245 -23.77 21.37 -6.79
N SER A 246 -22.82 21.56 -5.87
CA SER A 246 -21.99 20.44 -5.35
C SER A 246 -22.85 19.35 -4.69
N ARG A 247 -23.88 19.75 -3.93
CA ARG A 247 -24.82 18.82 -3.31
C ARG A 247 -25.62 18.01 -4.32
N SER A 248 -26.11 18.66 -5.37
CA SER A 248 -26.85 17.99 -6.45
C SER A 248 -25.95 17.02 -7.22
N LEU A 249 -24.71 17.41 -7.52
CA LEU A 249 -23.75 16.54 -8.20
C LEU A 249 -23.38 15.34 -7.33
N ALA A 250 -23.17 15.53 -6.02
CA ALA A 250 -22.84 14.45 -5.11
C ALA A 250 -23.92 13.37 -5.08
N VAL A 251 -25.20 13.76 -5.08
CA VAL A 251 -26.31 12.81 -5.16
C VAL A 251 -26.26 12.00 -6.45
N GLN A 252 -26.02 12.65 -7.59
CA GLN A 252 -25.97 12.00 -8.89
C GLN A 252 -24.77 11.04 -8.98
N GLU A 253 -23.61 11.43 -8.46
CA GLU A 253 -22.42 10.57 -8.44
C GLU A 253 -22.58 9.38 -7.49
N TRP A 254 -23.20 9.56 -6.32
CA TRP A 254 -23.50 8.44 -5.43
C TRP A 254 -24.44 7.42 -6.07
N ARG A 255 -25.46 7.90 -6.80
CA ARG A 255 -26.37 7.03 -7.56
C ARG A 255 -25.62 6.27 -8.64
N ALA A 256 -24.81 6.98 -9.43
CA ALA A 256 -24.00 6.37 -10.48
C ALA A 256 -23.04 5.31 -9.92
N ALA A 257 -22.33 5.62 -8.83
CA ALA A 257 -21.38 4.72 -8.19
C ALA A 257 -22.07 3.44 -7.66
N MET A 258 -23.18 3.61 -6.93
CA MET A 258 -23.95 2.50 -6.35
C MET A 258 -24.65 1.62 -7.41
N GLU A 259 -24.88 2.13 -8.61
CA GLU A 259 -25.42 1.40 -9.76
C GLU A 259 -24.34 0.87 -10.69
N ASN A 260 -23.06 1.11 -10.36
CA ASN A 260 -21.92 0.81 -11.20
C ASN A 260 -22.06 1.36 -12.64
N ARG A 261 -22.72 2.53 -12.78
CA ARG A 261 -22.82 3.28 -14.04
C ARG A 261 -21.63 4.22 -14.19
N PRO A 262 -21.24 4.64 -15.41
CA PRO A 262 -20.22 5.67 -15.60
C PRO A 262 -20.45 6.91 -14.71
N PRO A 263 -19.39 7.66 -14.33
CA PRO A 263 -19.53 8.93 -13.62
C PRO A 263 -20.62 9.80 -14.23
N PHE A 264 -21.37 10.51 -13.39
CA PHE A 264 -22.45 11.35 -13.88
C PHE A 264 -21.91 12.55 -14.67
N LEU A 265 -20.84 13.17 -14.17
CA LEU A 265 -20.09 14.20 -14.86
C LEU A 265 -18.82 13.59 -15.47
N ASP A 266 -18.66 13.71 -16.78
CA ASP A 266 -17.53 13.15 -17.51
C ASP A 266 -16.37 14.14 -17.66
N ASP A 267 -16.59 15.45 -17.59
CA ASP A 267 -15.61 16.52 -17.77
C ASP A 267 -15.33 17.32 -16.48
N GLY A 268 -15.43 16.64 -15.33
CA GLY A 268 -15.18 17.25 -14.02
C GLY A 268 -13.79 17.85 -13.88
N ARG A 269 -13.63 18.82 -12.96
CA ARG A 269 -12.37 19.55 -12.73
C ARG A 269 -11.17 18.63 -12.55
N GLU A 270 -11.36 17.48 -11.94
CA GLU A 270 -10.32 16.50 -11.69
C GLU A 270 -9.66 15.95 -12.96
N ARG A 271 -10.28 16.10 -14.14
CA ARG A 271 -9.73 15.72 -15.45
C ARG A 271 -8.96 16.84 -16.14
N ASN A 272 -8.98 18.06 -15.61
CA ASN A 272 -8.20 19.11 -16.23
C ASN A 272 -6.72 19.02 -15.79
N PRO A 273 -5.76 19.18 -16.70
CA PRO A 273 -4.32 19.11 -16.39
C PRO A 273 -3.88 20.03 -15.23
N GLU A 274 -4.49 21.21 -15.09
CA GLU A 274 -4.17 22.16 -14.03
C GLU A 274 -4.64 21.72 -12.63
N ASN A 275 -5.54 20.74 -12.54
CA ASN A 275 -6.07 20.21 -11.29
C ASN A 275 -5.55 18.79 -10.96
N LEU A 276 -4.51 18.33 -11.65
CA LEU A 276 -3.82 17.09 -11.32
C LEU A 276 -3.19 17.20 -9.93
N SER A 277 -3.52 16.24 -9.07
CA SER A 277 -2.96 16.14 -7.73
C SER A 277 -1.52 15.61 -7.75
N THR A 278 -0.82 15.73 -6.62
CA THR A 278 0.48 15.09 -6.45
C THR A 278 0.43 13.59 -6.66
N HIS A 279 -0.65 12.92 -6.23
CA HIS A 279 -0.86 11.49 -6.47
C HIS A 279 -1.06 11.19 -7.95
N ASP A 280 -1.84 12.01 -8.65
CA ASP A 280 -2.06 11.85 -10.10
C ASP A 280 -0.73 11.97 -10.87
N MET A 281 0.11 12.95 -10.50
CA MET A 281 1.45 13.10 -11.07
C MET A 281 2.37 11.93 -10.72
N GLU A 282 2.38 11.46 -9.47
CA GLU A 282 3.15 10.28 -9.04
C GLU A 282 2.75 9.04 -9.85
N ARG A 283 1.45 8.85 -10.09
CA ARG A 283 0.90 7.77 -10.90
C ARG A 283 1.39 7.87 -12.35
N LEU A 284 1.19 9.01 -13.01
CA LEU A 284 1.59 9.22 -14.40
C LEU A 284 3.09 9.00 -14.62
N VAL A 285 3.92 9.51 -13.70
CA VAL A 285 5.37 9.32 -13.75
C VAL A 285 5.74 7.86 -13.53
N SER A 286 5.12 7.18 -12.56
CA SER A 286 5.42 5.77 -12.27
C SER A 286 5.10 4.86 -13.46
N GLU A 287 3.95 5.07 -14.11
CA GLU A 287 3.56 4.28 -15.29
C GLU A 287 4.49 4.57 -16.48
N ALA A 288 4.89 5.83 -16.69
CA ALA A 288 5.85 6.19 -17.74
C ALA A 288 7.23 5.51 -17.53
N PHE A 289 7.71 5.45 -16.27
CA PHE A 289 8.94 4.73 -15.95
C PHE A 289 8.79 3.21 -16.15
N ALA A 290 7.64 2.63 -15.79
CA ALA A 290 7.38 1.21 -16.02
C ALA A 290 7.41 0.86 -17.52
N ILE A 291 6.79 1.69 -18.36
CA ILE A 291 6.83 1.55 -19.82
C ILE A 291 8.28 1.60 -20.33
N ALA A 292 9.06 2.60 -19.90
CA ALA A 292 10.46 2.74 -20.31
C ALA A 292 11.34 1.56 -19.85
N ALA A 293 11.13 1.08 -18.62
CA ALA A 293 11.85 -0.08 -18.09
C ALA A 293 11.51 -1.35 -18.88
N ASN A 294 10.23 -1.58 -19.21
CA ASN A 294 9.81 -2.73 -20.00
C ASN A 294 10.42 -2.71 -21.41
N LEU A 295 10.47 -1.53 -22.05
CA LEU A 295 11.12 -1.36 -23.36
C LEU A 295 12.63 -1.64 -23.29
N ASN A 296 13.31 -1.17 -22.25
CA ASN A 296 14.75 -1.35 -22.09
C ASN A 296 15.15 -2.80 -21.76
N ASN A 297 14.25 -3.58 -21.15
CA ASN A 297 14.51 -4.95 -20.73
C ASN A 297 14.13 -6.00 -21.79
N ALA A 298 13.58 -5.59 -22.95
CA ALA A 298 13.24 -6.51 -24.02
C ALA A 298 14.49 -7.24 -24.55
N ALA A 299 14.43 -8.58 -24.60
CA ALA A 299 15.56 -9.40 -25.02
C ALA A 299 15.77 -9.43 -26.54
N ASP A 300 14.69 -9.21 -27.30
CA ASP A 300 14.68 -9.22 -28.75
C ASP A 300 13.65 -8.24 -29.36
N ASP A 301 13.65 -8.16 -30.69
CA ASP A 301 12.78 -7.25 -31.45
C ASP A 301 11.28 -7.56 -31.27
N ASP A 302 10.89 -8.81 -31.01
CA ASP A 302 9.49 -9.18 -30.87
C ASP A 302 8.96 -8.84 -29.47
N GLU A 303 9.77 -9.07 -28.43
CA GLU A 303 9.51 -8.58 -27.07
C GLU A 303 9.46 -7.04 -27.04
N TYR A 304 10.36 -6.36 -27.75
CA TYR A 304 10.36 -4.90 -27.83
C TYR A 304 9.08 -4.38 -28.49
N ARG A 305 8.62 -5.00 -29.59
CA ARG A 305 7.34 -4.66 -30.24
C ARG A 305 6.14 -4.95 -29.35
N ALA A 306 6.17 -6.01 -28.53
CA ALA A 306 5.12 -6.31 -27.57
C ALA A 306 5.07 -5.25 -26.46
N ALA A 307 6.20 -4.94 -25.83
CA ALA A 307 6.33 -3.90 -24.81
C ALA A 307 5.93 -2.51 -25.34
N MET A 308 6.27 -2.19 -26.59
CA MET A 308 5.83 -0.95 -27.24
C MET A 308 4.31 -0.87 -27.38
N ARG A 309 3.65 -1.94 -27.84
CA ARG A 309 2.18 -1.97 -27.95
C ARG A 309 1.51 -1.83 -26.58
N GLU A 310 1.98 -2.56 -25.58
CA GLU A 310 1.46 -2.47 -24.21
C GLU A 310 1.67 -1.07 -23.61
N GLY A 311 2.84 -0.46 -23.84
CA GLY A 311 3.15 0.89 -23.41
C GLY A 311 2.24 1.94 -24.05
N LEU A 312 2.00 1.83 -25.36
CA LEU A 312 1.06 2.70 -26.08
C LEU A 312 -0.37 2.55 -25.55
N HIS A 313 -0.84 1.32 -25.31
CA HIS A 313 -2.15 1.09 -24.69
C HIS A 313 -2.27 1.70 -23.30
N THR A 314 -1.22 1.54 -22.47
CA THR A 314 -1.18 2.13 -21.12
C THR A 314 -1.22 3.66 -21.20
N PHE A 315 -0.46 4.25 -22.12
CA PHE A 315 -0.47 5.68 -22.36
C PHE A 315 -1.85 6.20 -22.80
N ASP A 316 -2.51 5.53 -23.75
CA ASP A 316 -3.86 5.89 -24.19
C ASP A 316 -4.88 5.81 -23.05
N MET A 317 -4.82 4.76 -22.23
CA MET A 317 -5.66 4.66 -21.04
C MET A 317 -5.41 5.78 -20.03
N LEU A 318 -4.14 6.16 -19.78
CA LEU A 318 -3.82 7.27 -18.89
C LEU A 318 -4.33 8.59 -19.46
N ARG A 319 -4.14 8.82 -20.77
CA ARG A 319 -4.63 10.02 -21.46
C ARG A 319 -6.13 10.17 -21.30
N GLU A 320 -6.90 9.11 -21.55
CA GLU A 320 -8.34 9.11 -21.36
C GLU A 320 -8.70 9.33 -19.89
N ARG A 321 -8.11 8.54 -18.99
CA ARG A 321 -8.39 8.58 -17.54
C ARG A 321 -8.17 9.96 -16.92
N TYR A 322 -7.12 10.67 -17.36
CA TYR A 322 -6.73 11.97 -16.81
C TYR A 322 -7.12 13.16 -17.69
N GLY A 323 -7.90 12.96 -18.76
CA GLY A 323 -8.38 14.06 -19.62
C GLY A 323 -7.27 14.82 -20.35
N LEU A 324 -6.15 14.15 -20.65
CA LEU A 324 -4.97 14.76 -21.29
C LEU A 324 -5.14 14.91 -22.82
N THR A 325 -6.35 15.17 -23.30
CA THR A 325 -6.74 15.14 -24.72
C THR A 325 -6.49 16.48 -25.43
N GLN A 326 -5.40 17.18 -25.11
CA GLN A 326 -5.14 18.45 -25.78
C GLN A 326 -4.69 18.21 -27.23
N ASP A 327 -5.48 18.71 -28.18
CA ASP A 327 -5.15 18.73 -29.60
C ASP A 327 -3.84 19.49 -29.82
N GLY A 328 -2.82 18.80 -30.36
CA GLY A 328 -1.62 19.43 -30.92
C GLY A 328 -0.29 19.20 -30.21
N LEU A 329 -0.21 18.38 -29.15
CA LEU A 329 1.06 18.14 -28.42
C LEU A 329 1.58 16.70 -28.45
N TRP A 330 0.79 15.73 -28.91
CA TRP A 330 1.16 14.30 -28.82
C TRP A 330 0.73 13.52 -30.06
N ILE A 331 1.66 12.75 -30.64
CA ILE A 331 1.41 11.80 -31.74
C ILE A 331 0.59 10.63 -31.17
N THR A 332 -0.55 10.31 -31.78
CA THR A 332 -1.37 9.16 -31.35
C THR A 332 -0.86 7.85 -31.95
N ALA A 333 -1.19 6.71 -31.34
CA ALA A 333 -0.90 5.39 -31.92
C ALA A 333 -1.58 5.21 -33.30
N THR A 334 -2.70 5.90 -33.54
CA THR A 334 -3.41 5.94 -34.82
C THR A 334 -2.60 6.68 -35.89
N ASP A 335 -1.94 7.78 -35.54
CA ASP A 335 -1.12 8.57 -36.47
C ASP A 335 0.14 7.81 -36.96
N MET A 336 0.62 6.85 -36.18
CA MET A 336 1.80 6.03 -36.51
C MET A 336 1.51 4.86 -37.45
N ASN A 337 0.24 4.43 -37.59
CA ASN A 337 -0.13 3.35 -38.50
C ASN A 337 -0.17 3.77 -39.98
N GLU A 338 -0.10 5.07 -40.28
CA GLU A 338 -0.15 5.60 -41.66
C GLU A 338 1.21 6.10 -42.19
N SER A 339 2.27 6.11 -41.37
CA SER A 339 3.59 6.63 -41.77
C SER A 339 4.64 5.50 -41.85
N PRO A 340 5.40 5.38 -42.95
CA PRO A 340 6.55 4.49 -43.01
C PRO A 340 7.63 4.99 -42.03
N ILE A 341 7.98 4.15 -41.06
CA ILE A 341 8.97 4.43 -40.01
C ILE A 341 10.31 4.85 -40.67
N PRO A 342 10.91 6.01 -40.34
CA PRO A 342 12.23 6.37 -40.82
C PRO A 342 13.27 5.42 -40.23
N ALA A 343 14.06 4.79 -41.10
CA ALA A 343 15.25 4.08 -40.68
C ALA A 343 16.25 5.06 -40.04
N HIS A 344 16.79 4.66 -38.89
CA HIS A 344 17.88 5.27 -38.12
C HIS A 344 17.52 6.40 -37.14
N VAL A 345 17.59 6.06 -35.85
CA VAL A 345 18.29 6.91 -34.87
C VAL A 345 19.16 6.01 -34.00
N GLY A 346 20.45 6.33 -33.97
CA GLY A 346 21.47 5.59 -33.24
C GLY A 346 21.41 5.78 -31.73
N LYS A 347 22.07 4.84 -31.05
CA LYS A 347 22.36 4.81 -29.61
C LYS A 347 22.73 6.18 -29.04
N ILE A 348 22.13 6.53 -27.91
CA ILE A 348 22.81 7.22 -26.79
C ILE A 348 22.46 6.45 -25.52
#